data_AF-A0A5C6RUX7-F1
#
_entry.id   AF-A0A5C6RUX7-F1
#
_cell.length_a   1.000
_cell.length_b   1.000
_cell.length_c   1.000
_cell.angle_alpha   90.00
_cell.angle_beta   90.00
_cell.angle_gamma   90.00
#
_symmetry.space_group_name_H-M   'P 1'
#
loop_
_entity.id
_entity.type
_entity.pdbx_description
1 polymer ?
#
loop_
_entity_poly.entity_id
_entity_poly.type
_entity_poly.pdbx_seq_one_letter_code
_entity_poly.pdbx_strand_id
1 'polypeptide(L)'
;MLILQYKLYGMKKLIFFSLLALFGGKFIYATNMQANFSYCSFYNQEKGPFIETYLSFVGESLIYKKNENGKFQSGVEVVLIFKQLDKIIDYKKYNLLSYEYEDSLALKTNIIDQQRIPLPNGDYDFEISLRDLNTDEKPFVNTQKLKIEYNDSDISISDIEYVESFKKTETKGILSKSGFDLLPYTSDFFAEDFEKIAFYAEVYNSSKVLGDDEDFLINTYIESFETKNVVGNYKSFKREKAKAVNVVFSSFNIEKLPSGNYSLAIEVRNKTNDLIASKKIFFQRSNPGVSTLLISDDYVNSFVMEISPEKMQDYIKCLEPISSNAELSFAKNQVDANDPELMKQFFYNFWLTRNPTNPEEDWKKYKELVDITQKQYATSIKRGYETDRGRIFLKHGKPNTISEMKNEPSSYPYEIWHYYSVEGRSNVKFIFYDTDIISNEYTLLHSTMPGEIFNSQWKVDLHKRTNATRQIDQENPREYSQDRTEEYFALPK
;
A
#
# COMPACT_ATOMS: atom_id res chain seq x y z
N MET A 1 68.15 25.12 13.85
CA MET A 1 69.15 24.18 14.39
C MET A 1 68.92 22.83 13.70
N LEU A 2 69.81 22.49 12.75
CA LEU A 2 70.06 21.19 12.05
C LEU A 2 68.83 20.32 11.66
N ILE A 3 68.37 20.23 10.40
CA ILE A 3 68.97 19.72 9.12
C ILE A 3 69.44 18.25 9.16
N LEU A 4 68.82 17.42 8.29
CA LEU A 4 69.35 16.41 7.32
C LEU A 4 68.49 15.13 7.29
N GLN A 5 67.61 14.93 6.30
CA GLN A 5 67.84 14.32 4.97
C GLN A 5 68.31 12.85 4.97
N TYR A 6 67.56 11.97 4.30
CA TYR A 6 68.13 11.15 3.22
C TYR A 6 67.11 10.89 2.10
N LYS A 7 67.58 11.13 0.87
CA LYS A 7 66.92 10.94 -0.43
C LYS A 7 67.53 9.69 -1.10
N LEU A 8 66.66 8.92 -1.76
CA LEU A 8 66.80 8.27 -3.10
C LEU A 8 68.12 7.60 -3.53
N TYR A 9 68.02 6.34 -3.98
CA TYR A 9 68.73 5.71 -5.12
C TYR A 9 68.07 4.33 -5.38
N GLY A 10 67.79 3.80 -6.58
CA GLY A 10 68.01 4.20 -7.97
C GLY A 10 67.21 3.27 -8.91
N MET A 11 66.81 3.76 -10.09
CA MET A 11 67.31 3.33 -11.43
C MET A 11 66.72 2.04 -12.04
N LYS A 12 65.84 2.21 -13.04
CA LYS A 12 66.07 1.94 -14.50
C LYS A 12 64.77 1.55 -15.22
N LYS A 13 64.53 2.23 -16.34
CA LYS A 13 63.56 1.89 -17.39
C LYS A 13 63.80 0.46 -17.88
N LEU A 14 62.78 -0.39 -17.83
CA LEU A 14 62.60 -1.46 -18.81
C LEU A 14 61.20 -1.33 -19.41
N ILE A 15 61.20 -1.03 -20.70
CA ILE A 15 60.05 -1.06 -21.58
C ILE A 15 59.69 -2.54 -21.76
N PHE A 16 58.51 -2.96 -21.28
CA PHE A 16 57.92 -4.23 -21.68
C PHE A 16 56.60 -3.93 -22.40
N PHE A 17 56.68 -3.98 -23.73
CA PHE A 17 55.56 -3.96 -24.64
C PHE A 17 54.77 -5.26 -24.42
N SER A 18 53.79 -5.25 -23.52
CA SER A 18 52.82 -6.34 -23.44
C SER A 18 51.74 -6.09 -24.48
N LEU A 19 51.85 -6.80 -25.59
CA LEU A 19 50.80 -7.04 -26.58
C LEU A 19 49.54 -7.56 -25.84
N LEU A 20 48.62 -6.66 -25.47
CA LEU A 20 47.28 -7.09 -25.06
C LEU A 20 46.53 -7.40 -26.35
N ALA A 21 46.58 -8.66 -26.76
CA ALA A 21 45.70 -9.20 -27.78
C ALA A 21 44.26 -8.89 -27.35
N LEU A 22 43.64 -7.94 -28.06
CA LEU A 22 42.20 -7.74 -28.09
C LEU A 22 41.56 -9.05 -28.54
N PHE A 23 41.26 -9.93 -27.58
CA PHE A 23 40.22 -10.92 -27.76
C PHE A 23 38.93 -10.14 -27.95
N GLY A 24 38.58 -9.90 -29.23
CA GLY A 24 37.24 -9.54 -29.63
C GLY A 24 36.31 -10.70 -29.29
N GLY A 25 35.95 -10.81 -28.02
CA GLY A 25 34.81 -11.60 -27.60
C GLY A 25 33.60 -10.98 -28.27
N LYS A 26 33.02 -11.68 -29.24
CA LYS A 26 31.65 -11.40 -29.65
C LYS A 26 30.78 -11.63 -28.42
N PHE A 27 30.39 -10.54 -27.75
CA PHE A 27 29.27 -10.59 -26.83
C PHE A 27 28.05 -10.94 -27.69
N ILE A 28 27.69 -12.22 -27.72
CA ILE A 28 26.37 -12.64 -28.17
C ILE A 28 25.44 -12.27 -27.02
N TYR A 29 24.86 -11.08 -27.11
CA TYR A 29 23.70 -10.76 -26.30
C TYR A 29 22.55 -11.61 -26.85
N ALA A 30 22.26 -12.72 -26.19
CA ALA A 30 21.00 -13.42 -26.40
C ALA A 30 19.91 -12.54 -25.80
N THR A 31 19.19 -11.83 -26.65
CA THR A 31 17.95 -11.15 -26.27
C THR A 31 16.87 -12.21 -26.17
N ASN A 32 16.47 -12.55 -24.95
CA ASN A 32 15.33 -13.44 -24.75
C ASN A 32 14.04 -12.73 -25.18
N MET A 33 13.15 -13.44 -25.87
CA MET A 33 11.84 -12.94 -26.26
C MET A 33 11.07 -12.46 -25.01
N GLN A 34 10.58 -11.22 -25.06
CA GLN A 34 9.77 -10.62 -24.01
C GLN A 34 8.33 -10.46 -24.48
N ALA A 35 7.39 -11.03 -23.73
CA ALA A 35 5.98 -10.99 -24.03
C ALA A 35 5.15 -10.80 -22.76
N ASN A 36 4.08 -10.00 -22.86
CA ASN A 36 3.04 -9.89 -21.85
C ASN A 36 1.77 -10.60 -22.35
N PHE A 37 1.11 -11.30 -21.45
CA PHE A 37 -0.13 -12.02 -21.72
C PHE A 37 -1.17 -11.66 -20.67
N SER A 38 -2.37 -11.30 -21.11
CA SER A 38 -3.56 -11.25 -20.26
C SER A 38 -4.77 -11.82 -21.01
N TYR A 39 -5.86 -12.04 -20.28
CA TYR A 39 -7.12 -12.48 -20.87
C TYR A 39 -8.30 -11.88 -20.12
N CYS A 40 -9.45 -11.86 -20.78
CA CYS A 40 -10.74 -11.53 -20.17
C CYS A 40 -11.82 -12.45 -20.76
N SER A 41 -12.74 -12.93 -19.94
CA SER A 41 -13.95 -13.58 -20.41
C SER A 41 -15.05 -12.55 -20.73
N PHE A 42 -15.81 -12.83 -21.78
CA PHE A 42 -16.99 -12.06 -22.20
C PHE A 42 -18.11 -13.01 -22.61
N TYR A 43 -19.31 -12.46 -22.76
CA TYR A 43 -20.49 -13.21 -23.15
C TYR A 43 -21.16 -12.59 -24.37
N ASN A 44 -21.44 -13.41 -25.38
CA ASN A 44 -22.24 -13.04 -26.53
C ASN A 44 -23.63 -13.68 -26.44
N GLN A 45 -24.69 -12.89 -26.59
CA GLN A 45 -26.07 -13.37 -26.42
C GLN A 45 -26.50 -14.45 -27.43
N GLU A 46 -25.86 -14.51 -28.60
CA GLU A 46 -26.19 -15.51 -29.64
C GLU A 46 -25.20 -16.69 -29.63
N LYS A 47 -23.93 -16.42 -29.32
CA LYS A 47 -22.82 -17.40 -29.45
C LYS A 47 -22.35 -17.98 -28.11
N GLY A 48 -22.86 -17.47 -27.00
CA GLY A 48 -22.46 -17.86 -25.66
C GLY A 48 -21.13 -17.22 -25.21
N PRO A 49 -20.52 -17.78 -24.16
CA PRO A 49 -19.29 -17.24 -23.59
C PRO A 49 -18.08 -17.47 -24.49
N PHE A 50 -17.12 -16.55 -24.39
CA PHE A 50 -15.84 -16.64 -25.07
C PHE A 50 -14.74 -15.97 -24.23
N ILE A 51 -13.51 -16.35 -24.50
CA ILE A 51 -12.33 -15.68 -23.95
C ILE A 51 -11.71 -14.77 -25.01
N GLU A 52 -11.30 -13.59 -24.60
CA GLU A 52 -10.46 -12.67 -25.36
C GLU A 52 -9.05 -12.72 -24.75
N THR A 53 -8.06 -13.09 -25.55
CA THR A 53 -6.65 -13.12 -25.13
C THR A 53 -5.91 -11.93 -25.70
N TYR A 54 -4.98 -11.35 -24.93
CA TYR A 54 -4.17 -10.21 -25.33
C TYR A 54 -2.70 -10.57 -25.19
N LEU A 55 -1.97 -10.53 -26.30
CA LEU A 55 -0.53 -10.75 -26.34
C LEU A 55 0.15 -9.48 -26.83
N SER A 56 1.22 -9.09 -26.13
CA SER A 56 2.09 -7.99 -26.56
C SER A 56 3.54 -8.44 -26.51
N PHE A 57 4.23 -8.38 -27.65
CA PHE A 57 5.65 -8.71 -27.77
C PHE A 57 6.47 -7.43 -27.88
N VAL A 58 7.56 -7.36 -27.12
CA VAL A 58 8.54 -6.28 -27.27
C VAL A 58 9.29 -6.51 -28.58
N GLY A 59 9.08 -5.64 -29.56
CA GLY A 59 9.60 -5.84 -30.93
C GLY A 59 11.12 -6.04 -30.96
N GLU A 60 11.84 -5.25 -30.17
CA GLU A 60 13.32 -5.31 -30.05
C GLU A 60 13.84 -6.61 -29.41
N SER A 61 12.98 -7.39 -28.74
CA SER A 61 13.40 -8.66 -28.12
C SER A 61 13.36 -9.84 -29.09
N LEU A 62 12.75 -9.67 -30.26
CA LEU A 62 12.54 -10.74 -31.24
C LEU A 62 13.70 -10.87 -32.21
N ILE A 63 13.90 -12.07 -32.75
CA ILE A 63 14.92 -12.31 -33.76
C ILE A 63 14.34 -12.07 -35.15
N TYR A 64 15.04 -11.27 -35.96
CA TYR A 64 14.65 -10.94 -37.33
C TYR A 64 15.56 -11.64 -38.34
N LYS A 65 14.95 -12.27 -39.35
CA LYS A 65 15.65 -12.86 -40.51
C LYS A 65 15.09 -12.30 -41.81
N LYS A 66 15.87 -12.38 -42.88
CA LYS A 66 15.39 -12.00 -44.22
C LYS A 66 14.33 -13.01 -44.68
N ASN A 67 13.17 -12.50 -45.06
CA ASN A 67 12.11 -13.27 -45.70
C ASN A 67 12.35 -13.41 -47.22
N GLU A 68 11.42 -14.05 -47.92
CA GLU A 68 11.51 -14.27 -49.38
C GLU A 68 11.59 -12.96 -50.18
N ASN A 69 11.05 -11.86 -49.65
CA ASN A 69 11.11 -10.53 -50.26
C ASN A 69 12.45 -9.81 -49.97
N GLY A 70 13.39 -10.46 -49.29
CA GLY A 70 14.68 -9.88 -48.89
C GLY A 70 14.60 -8.93 -47.69
N LYS A 71 13.42 -8.76 -47.08
CA LYS A 71 13.16 -7.85 -45.96
C LYS A 71 13.29 -8.57 -44.63
N PHE A 72 13.66 -7.86 -43.58
CA PHE A 72 13.75 -8.39 -42.23
C PHE A 72 12.37 -8.53 -41.61
N GLN A 73 12.04 -9.73 -41.17
CA GLN A 73 10.78 -10.04 -40.49
C GLN A 73 11.02 -11.04 -39.35
N SER A 74 10.26 -10.89 -38.29
CA SER A 74 10.19 -11.85 -37.20
C SER A 74 8.85 -12.59 -37.22
N GLY A 75 8.81 -13.75 -36.59
CA GLY A 75 7.58 -14.51 -36.44
C GLY A 75 7.60 -15.31 -35.14
N VAL A 76 6.47 -15.36 -34.46
CA VAL A 76 6.28 -16.13 -33.23
C VAL A 76 5.18 -17.15 -33.47
N GLU A 77 5.48 -18.43 -33.21
CA GLU A 77 4.47 -19.46 -33.10
C GLU A 77 3.78 -19.34 -31.74
N VAL A 78 2.46 -19.13 -31.77
CA VAL A 78 1.60 -19.06 -30.60
C VAL A 78 0.73 -20.30 -30.58
N VAL A 79 0.74 -21.01 -29.45
CA VAL A 79 -0.13 -22.15 -29.18
C VAL A 79 -0.90 -21.88 -27.89
N LEU A 80 -2.23 -21.94 -27.99
CA LEU A 80 -3.17 -21.77 -26.90
C LEU A 80 -3.92 -23.10 -26.73
N ILE A 81 -3.95 -23.68 -25.53
CA ILE A 81 -4.62 -24.96 -25.27
C ILE A 81 -5.50 -24.81 -24.03
N PHE A 82 -6.77 -25.17 -24.16
CA PHE A 82 -7.75 -25.16 -23.07
C PHE A 82 -8.08 -26.58 -22.70
N LYS A 83 -7.73 -27.00 -21.48
CA LYS A 83 -7.94 -28.36 -20.98
C LYS A 83 -8.97 -28.37 -19.86
N GLN A 84 -9.73 -29.45 -19.76
CA GLN A 84 -10.51 -29.79 -18.58
C GLN A 84 -10.10 -31.19 -18.15
N LEU A 85 -9.55 -31.30 -16.94
CA LEU A 85 -8.85 -32.51 -16.51
C LEU A 85 -7.76 -32.84 -17.56
N ASP A 86 -7.77 -34.04 -18.14
CA ASP A 86 -6.79 -34.45 -19.16
C ASP A 86 -7.28 -34.29 -20.61
N LYS A 87 -8.43 -33.67 -20.84
CA LYS A 87 -9.01 -33.51 -22.18
C LYS A 87 -8.80 -32.09 -22.71
N ILE A 88 -8.22 -31.98 -23.91
CA ILE A 88 -8.21 -30.73 -24.68
C ILE A 88 -9.65 -30.44 -25.14
N ILE A 89 -10.20 -29.34 -24.66
CA ILE A 89 -11.53 -28.85 -25.06
C ILE A 89 -11.43 -28.01 -26.32
N ASP A 90 -10.44 -27.12 -26.38
CA ASP A 90 -10.15 -26.33 -27.56
C ASP A 90 -8.64 -26.02 -27.63
N TYR A 91 -8.15 -25.72 -28.82
CA TYR A 91 -6.78 -25.25 -29.02
C TYR A 91 -6.68 -24.36 -30.25
N LYS A 92 -5.69 -23.46 -30.23
CA LYS A 92 -5.37 -22.59 -31.36
C LYS A 92 -3.87 -22.55 -31.57
N LYS A 93 -3.44 -22.73 -32.82
CA LYS A 93 -2.04 -22.66 -33.23
C LYS A 93 -1.91 -21.77 -34.46
N TYR A 94 -1.03 -20.78 -34.40
CA TYR A 94 -0.80 -19.83 -35.50
C TYR A 94 0.57 -19.18 -35.40
N ASN A 95 1.01 -18.58 -36.51
CA ASN A 95 2.23 -17.78 -36.57
C ASN A 95 1.84 -16.30 -36.60
N LEU A 96 2.28 -15.54 -35.62
CA LEU A 96 2.15 -14.10 -35.56
C LEU A 96 3.40 -13.49 -36.19
N LEU A 97 3.24 -12.75 -37.29
CA LEU A 97 4.34 -12.12 -38.00
C LEU A 97 4.47 -10.65 -37.62
N SER A 98 5.71 -10.16 -37.54
CA SER A 98 5.98 -8.72 -37.45
C SER A 98 5.71 -8.01 -38.77
N TYR A 99 5.74 -6.69 -38.75
CA TYR A 99 5.95 -5.90 -39.98
C TYR A 99 7.27 -6.27 -40.65
N GLU A 100 7.36 -6.04 -41.96
CA GLU A 100 8.59 -6.15 -42.72
C GLU A 100 9.43 -4.87 -42.58
N TYR A 101 10.75 -5.02 -42.40
CA TYR A 101 11.70 -3.92 -42.30
C TYR A 101 12.77 -4.04 -43.38
N GLU A 102 13.10 -2.93 -44.05
CA GLU A 102 14.19 -2.91 -45.04
C GLU A 102 15.57 -3.02 -44.38
N ASP A 103 15.73 -2.38 -43.22
CA ASP A 103 16.98 -2.33 -42.46
C ASP A 103 16.88 -3.15 -41.16
N SER A 104 17.94 -3.91 -40.88
CA SER A 104 18.18 -4.56 -39.60
C SER A 104 18.17 -3.58 -38.42
N LEU A 105 18.65 -2.35 -38.61
CA LEU A 105 18.75 -1.30 -37.58
C LEU A 105 17.47 -0.48 -37.41
N ALA A 106 16.43 -0.73 -38.22
CA ALA A 106 15.15 -0.04 -38.07
C ALA A 106 14.53 -0.37 -36.70
N LEU A 107 14.01 0.65 -36.02
CA LEU A 107 13.31 0.51 -34.74
C LEU A 107 12.16 -0.51 -34.87
N LYS A 108 12.17 -1.53 -34.01
CA LYS A 108 11.20 -2.61 -34.01
C LYS A 108 10.01 -2.23 -33.14
N THR A 109 8.86 -2.11 -33.77
CA THR A 109 7.61 -1.80 -33.07
C THR A 109 7.10 -3.04 -32.34
N ASN A 110 6.47 -2.83 -31.18
CA ASN A 110 5.80 -3.91 -30.47
C ASN A 110 4.70 -4.53 -31.33
N ILE A 111 4.50 -5.84 -31.17
CA ILE A 111 3.48 -6.59 -31.89
C ILE A 111 2.37 -6.93 -30.91
N ILE A 112 1.14 -6.61 -31.28
CA ILE A 112 -0.03 -6.86 -30.45
C ILE A 112 -0.94 -7.84 -31.17
N ASP A 113 -1.43 -8.83 -30.44
CA ASP A 113 -2.34 -9.83 -30.94
C ASP A 113 -3.53 -9.99 -30.01
N GLN A 114 -4.72 -10.09 -30.61
CA GLN A 114 -5.97 -10.34 -29.90
C GLN A 114 -6.70 -11.52 -30.54
N GLN A 115 -7.07 -12.50 -29.74
CA GLN A 115 -7.86 -13.65 -30.20
C GLN A 115 -9.15 -13.77 -29.39
N ARG A 116 -10.27 -14.01 -30.07
CA ARG A 116 -11.55 -14.38 -29.46
C ARG A 116 -11.80 -15.87 -29.70
N ILE A 117 -11.97 -16.63 -28.62
CA ILE A 117 -12.08 -18.09 -28.66
C ILE A 117 -13.38 -18.47 -27.93
N PRO A 118 -14.41 -18.96 -28.65
CA PRO A 118 -15.63 -19.45 -28.03
C PRO A 118 -15.32 -20.59 -27.08
N LEU A 119 -15.70 -20.46 -25.81
CA LEU A 119 -15.38 -21.45 -24.79
C LEU A 119 -16.55 -21.52 -23.79
N PRO A 120 -17.21 -22.69 -23.63
CA PRO A 120 -18.34 -22.85 -22.72
C PRO A 120 -18.00 -22.52 -21.26
N ASN A 121 -19.02 -22.33 -20.43
CA ASN A 121 -18.82 -22.23 -18.98
C ASN A 121 -18.09 -23.45 -18.43
N GLY A 122 -17.15 -23.22 -17.52
CA GLY A 122 -16.35 -24.25 -16.88
C GLY A 122 -15.06 -23.72 -16.28
N ASP A 123 -14.41 -24.57 -15.49
CA ASP A 123 -13.03 -24.39 -15.04
C ASP A 123 -12.09 -25.06 -16.04
N TYR A 124 -11.00 -24.40 -16.41
CA TYR A 124 -10.04 -24.87 -17.40
C TYR A 124 -8.60 -24.73 -16.90
N ASP A 125 -7.76 -25.67 -17.27
CA ASP A 125 -6.30 -25.51 -17.26
C ASP A 125 -5.88 -24.96 -18.63
N PHE A 126 -5.47 -23.69 -18.65
CA PHE A 126 -5.05 -22.99 -19.85
C PHE A 126 -3.52 -23.03 -19.98
N GLU A 127 -3.03 -23.49 -21.12
CA GLU A 127 -1.61 -23.55 -21.47
C GLU A 127 -1.33 -22.63 -22.65
N ILE A 128 -0.33 -21.78 -22.51
CA ILE A 128 0.22 -20.95 -23.58
C ILE A 128 1.65 -21.39 -23.88
N SER A 129 1.96 -21.57 -25.15
CA SER A 129 3.31 -21.87 -25.64
C SER A 129 3.70 -20.85 -26.72
N LEU A 130 4.85 -20.20 -26.52
CA LEU A 130 5.39 -19.17 -27.40
C LEU A 130 6.77 -19.60 -27.90
N ARG A 131 6.99 -19.59 -29.21
CA ARG A 131 8.28 -19.92 -29.83
C ARG A 131 8.62 -18.90 -30.92
N ASP A 132 9.75 -18.22 -30.77
CA ASP A 132 10.31 -17.43 -31.87
C ASP A 132 10.73 -18.39 -33.00
N LEU A 133 10.20 -18.16 -34.21
CA LEU A 133 10.42 -19.00 -35.39
C LEU A 133 11.84 -18.87 -35.95
N ASN A 134 12.59 -17.87 -35.52
CA ASN A 134 13.93 -17.57 -35.98
C ASN A 134 15.02 -18.09 -35.04
N THR A 135 14.67 -18.83 -33.99
CA THR A 135 15.61 -19.50 -33.08
C THR A 135 15.34 -21.01 -32.98
N ASP A 136 16.37 -21.76 -32.57
CA ASP A 136 16.26 -23.18 -32.21
C ASP A 136 15.98 -23.37 -30.70
N GLU A 137 15.77 -22.28 -29.96
CA GLU A 137 15.38 -22.33 -28.56
C GLU A 137 14.02 -23.04 -28.38
N LYS A 138 13.88 -23.67 -27.21
CA LYS A 138 12.63 -24.33 -26.84
C LYS A 138 11.52 -23.30 -26.64
N PRO A 139 10.26 -23.67 -26.93
CA PRO A 139 9.12 -22.81 -26.61
C PRO A 139 9.10 -22.47 -25.11
N PHE A 140 8.79 -21.21 -24.81
CA PHE A 140 8.34 -20.83 -23.48
C PHE A 140 6.93 -21.39 -23.27
N VAL A 141 6.68 -22.09 -22.17
CA VAL A 141 5.37 -22.67 -21.85
C VAL A 141 4.95 -22.21 -20.46
N ASN A 142 3.71 -21.74 -20.34
CA ASN A 142 3.10 -21.39 -19.06
C ASN A 142 1.69 -22.00 -18.96
N THR A 143 1.29 -22.35 -17.74
CA THR A 143 -0.03 -22.92 -17.44
C THR A 143 -0.67 -22.14 -16.31
N GLN A 144 -1.94 -21.77 -16.47
CA GLN A 144 -2.74 -21.10 -15.44
C GLN A 144 -4.18 -21.60 -15.47
N LYS A 145 -4.87 -21.41 -14.34
CA LYS A 145 -6.29 -21.75 -14.24
C LYS A 145 -7.16 -20.63 -14.77
N LEU A 146 -8.23 -20.99 -15.44
CA LEU A 146 -9.23 -20.10 -15.99
C LEU A 146 -10.61 -20.56 -15.54
N LYS A 147 -11.48 -19.62 -15.19
CA LYS A 147 -12.90 -19.90 -14.91
C LYS A 147 -13.78 -19.04 -15.80
N ILE A 148 -14.72 -19.67 -16.51
CA ILE A 148 -15.78 -19.01 -17.26
C ILE A 148 -17.11 -19.39 -16.61
N GLU A 149 -17.84 -18.39 -16.14
CA GLU A 149 -19.10 -18.60 -15.45
C GLU A 149 -20.05 -17.44 -15.77
N TYR A 150 -20.91 -17.65 -16.76
CA TYR A 150 -22.00 -16.76 -17.11
C TYR A 150 -23.34 -17.43 -16.88
N ASN A 151 -24.24 -16.78 -16.15
CA ASN A 151 -25.59 -17.27 -15.97
C ASN A 151 -26.56 -16.44 -16.80
N ASP A 152 -27.39 -17.11 -17.60
CA ASP A 152 -28.44 -16.49 -18.40
C ASP A 152 -29.64 -16.05 -17.54
N SER A 153 -29.81 -16.57 -16.32
CA SER A 153 -30.90 -16.19 -15.42
C SER A 153 -30.60 -14.98 -14.55
N ASP A 154 -29.33 -14.65 -14.37
CA ASP A 154 -28.88 -13.64 -13.41
C ASP A 154 -28.12 -12.51 -14.12
N ILE A 155 -27.95 -11.38 -13.43
CA ILE A 155 -27.05 -10.33 -13.92
C ILE A 155 -25.62 -10.82 -13.77
N SER A 156 -24.88 -10.84 -14.88
CA SER A 156 -23.46 -11.21 -14.90
C SER A 156 -22.62 -10.01 -15.34
N ILE A 157 -21.39 -9.93 -14.85
CA ILE A 157 -20.41 -8.91 -15.26
C ILE A 157 -19.25 -9.64 -15.95
N SER A 158 -18.78 -9.13 -17.08
CA SER A 158 -17.57 -9.63 -17.73
C SER A 158 -16.35 -9.52 -16.81
N ASP A 159 -15.23 -10.11 -17.22
CA ASP A 159 -13.96 -9.67 -16.65
C ASP A 159 -13.72 -8.18 -16.93
N ILE A 160 -12.92 -7.56 -16.08
CA ILE A 160 -12.56 -6.14 -16.18
C ILE A 160 -11.27 -6.06 -16.98
N GLU A 161 -11.34 -5.42 -18.14
CA GLU A 161 -10.21 -5.20 -19.04
C GLU A 161 -9.57 -3.85 -18.73
N TYR A 162 -8.28 -3.80 -18.38
CA TYR A 162 -7.54 -2.54 -18.31
C TYR A 162 -7.25 -2.01 -19.72
N VAL A 163 -7.38 -0.69 -19.89
CA VAL A 163 -7.25 -0.03 -21.20
C VAL A 163 -6.07 0.94 -21.15
N GLU A 164 -5.08 0.70 -22.00
CA GLU A 164 -3.90 1.55 -22.14
C GLU A 164 -4.23 2.82 -22.92
N SER A 165 -4.91 2.65 -24.06
CA SER A 165 -5.39 3.76 -24.88
C SER A 165 -6.66 3.38 -25.62
N PHE A 166 -7.41 4.38 -26.06
CA PHE A 166 -8.63 4.16 -26.82
C PHE A 166 -8.88 5.30 -27.80
N LYS A 167 -9.57 4.96 -28.90
CA LYS A 167 -10.10 5.94 -29.85
C LYS A 167 -11.46 5.47 -30.34
N LYS A 168 -12.24 6.38 -30.93
CA LYS A 168 -13.50 6.00 -31.58
C LYS A 168 -13.19 5.12 -32.79
N THR A 169 -13.91 4.01 -32.96
CA THR A 169 -13.73 3.14 -34.12
C THR A 169 -14.21 3.84 -35.38
N GLU A 170 -13.34 3.94 -36.38
CA GLU A 170 -13.70 4.35 -37.74
C GLU A 170 -13.91 3.13 -38.65
N THR A 171 -12.99 2.18 -38.59
CA THR A 171 -13.04 0.91 -39.32
C THR A 171 -12.93 -0.24 -38.32
N LYS A 172 -13.87 -1.19 -38.38
CA LYS A 172 -13.84 -2.34 -37.47
C LYS A 172 -12.58 -3.19 -37.71
N GLY A 173 -11.79 -3.36 -36.67
CA GLY A 173 -10.62 -4.23 -36.62
C GLY A 173 -10.65 -5.16 -35.41
N ILE A 174 -9.52 -5.82 -35.14
CA ILE A 174 -9.41 -6.78 -34.03
C ILE A 174 -9.62 -6.11 -32.66
N LEU A 175 -9.24 -4.84 -32.51
CA LEU A 175 -9.36 -4.08 -31.26
C LEU A 175 -10.73 -3.37 -31.09
N SER A 176 -11.63 -3.48 -32.06
CA SER A 176 -12.90 -2.75 -32.03
C SER A 176 -13.90 -3.43 -31.09
N LYS A 177 -14.41 -2.65 -30.13
CA LYS A 177 -15.34 -3.07 -29.08
C LYS A 177 -16.29 -1.93 -28.71
N SER A 178 -17.60 -2.17 -28.76
CA SER A 178 -18.65 -1.21 -28.41
C SER A 178 -18.49 0.21 -28.98
N GLY A 179 -17.95 0.33 -30.20
CA GLY A 179 -17.74 1.61 -30.90
C GLY A 179 -16.39 2.31 -30.64
N PHE A 180 -15.49 1.66 -29.91
CA PHE A 180 -14.13 2.12 -29.65
C PHE A 180 -13.10 1.08 -30.07
N ASP A 181 -11.94 1.53 -30.55
CA ASP A 181 -10.77 0.68 -30.66
C ASP A 181 -10.03 0.78 -29.33
N LEU A 182 -10.01 -0.32 -28.59
CA LEU A 182 -9.43 -0.41 -27.24
C LEU A 182 -8.08 -1.11 -27.32
N LEU A 183 -7.03 -0.42 -26.89
CA LEU A 183 -5.72 -1.01 -26.69
C LEU A 183 -5.67 -1.55 -25.25
N PRO A 184 -5.55 -2.88 -25.05
CA PRO A 184 -5.53 -3.46 -23.72
C PRO A 184 -4.21 -3.15 -23.00
N TYR A 185 -4.30 -2.84 -21.71
CA TYR A 185 -3.14 -2.83 -20.83
C TYR A 185 -3.00 -4.22 -20.20
N THR A 186 -1.88 -4.89 -20.49
CA THR A 186 -1.68 -6.32 -20.18
C THR A 186 -0.91 -6.58 -18.88
N SER A 187 -0.62 -5.51 -18.12
CA SER A 187 0.07 -5.54 -16.83
C SER A 187 -0.90 -5.20 -15.71
N ASP A 188 -0.67 -5.76 -14.52
CA ASP A 188 -1.35 -5.38 -13.29
C ASP A 188 -0.56 -4.32 -12.49
N PHE A 189 0.61 -3.91 -12.96
CA PHE A 189 1.48 -2.93 -12.32
C PHE A 189 1.36 -1.54 -12.97
N PHE A 190 1.03 -0.52 -12.18
CA PHE A 190 0.94 0.88 -12.60
C PHE A 190 2.04 1.70 -11.90
N ALA A 191 3.02 2.15 -12.68
CA ALA A 191 4.14 2.98 -12.21
C ALA A 191 3.71 4.44 -11.98
N GLU A 192 4.63 5.25 -11.44
CA GLU A 192 4.37 6.63 -11.00
C GLU A 192 3.89 7.53 -12.13
N ASP A 193 4.36 7.30 -13.36
CA ASP A 193 4.04 8.03 -14.59
C ASP A 193 2.62 7.79 -15.11
N PHE A 194 1.90 6.80 -14.61
CA PHE A 194 0.49 6.61 -14.94
C PHE A 194 -0.38 7.62 -14.18
N GLU A 195 -1.01 8.52 -14.92
CA GLU A 195 -1.94 9.52 -14.37
C GLU A 195 -3.35 8.94 -14.15
N LYS A 196 -3.73 7.91 -14.91
CA LYS A 196 -5.06 7.32 -14.86
C LYS A 196 -5.05 5.80 -15.07
N ILE A 197 -6.05 5.14 -14.51
CA ILE A 197 -6.40 3.76 -14.82
C ILE A 197 -7.74 3.74 -15.54
N ALA A 198 -7.73 3.37 -16.82
CA ALA A 198 -8.94 3.19 -17.62
C ALA A 198 -9.32 1.72 -17.70
N PHE A 199 -10.62 1.43 -17.73
CA PHE A 199 -11.12 0.06 -17.68
C PHE A 199 -12.43 -0.11 -18.43
N TYR A 200 -12.63 -1.31 -18.94
CA TYR A 200 -13.80 -1.74 -19.70
C TYR A 200 -14.42 -3.00 -19.10
N ALA A 201 -15.74 -3.06 -19.01
CA ALA A 201 -16.51 -4.25 -18.69
C ALA A 201 -17.91 -4.18 -19.31
N GLU A 202 -18.59 -5.32 -19.35
CA GLU A 202 -19.97 -5.45 -19.82
C GLU A 202 -20.84 -6.05 -18.70
N VAL A 203 -22.01 -5.47 -18.49
CA VAL A 203 -23.06 -6.01 -17.61
C VAL A 203 -24.13 -6.64 -18.48
N TYR A 204 -24.39 -7.92 -18.26
CA TYR A 204 -25.32 -8.74 -19.05
C TYR A 204 -26.64 -8.94 -18.33
N ASN A 205 -27.72 -9.12 -19.12
CA ASN A 205 -29.04 -9.58 -18.66
C ASN A 205 -29.75 -8.64 -17.68
N SER A 206 -29.35 -7.37 -17.58
CA SER A 206 -29.97 -6.44 -16.64
C SER A 206 -31.46 -6.20 -16.94
N SER A 207 -31.85 -6.08 -18.21
CA SER A 207 -33.26 -5.92 -18.59
C SER A 207 -34.10 -7.17 -18.32
N LYS A 208 -33.49 -8.36 -18.45
CA LYS A 208 -34.15 -9.64 -18.17
C LYS A 208 -34.45 -9.83 -16.69
N VAL A 209 -33.54 -9.39 -15.82
CA VAL A 209 -33.62 -9.61 -14.36
C VAL A 209 -34.38 -8.47 -13.65
N LEU A 210 -34.11 -7.23 -14.04
CA LEU A 210 -34.70 -6.06 -13.37
C LEU A 210 -36.02 -5.61 -14.02
N GLY A 211 -36.21 -5.90 -15.31
CA GLY A 211 -37.28 -5.38 -16.15
C GLY A 211 -36.73 -4.41 -17.21
N ASP A 212 -37.43 -4.31 -18.35
CA ASP A 212 -37.03 -3.42 -19.44
C ASP A 212 -37.10 -1.94 -19.01
N ASP A 213 -36.06 -1.16 -19.35
CA ASP A 213 -35.92 0.26 -19.03
C ASP A 213 -36.02 0.64 -17.52
N GLU A 214 -35.84 -0.34 -16.65
CA GLU A 214 -35.75 -0.13 -15.22
C GLU A 214 -34.41 0.56 -14.86
N ASP A 215 -34.44 1.54 -13.97
CA ASP A 215 -33.21 2.19 -13.50
C ASP A 215 -32.46 1.28 -12.54
N PHE A 216 -31.14 1.26 -12.67
CA PHE A 216 -30.25 0.60 -11.72
C PHE A 216 -28.96 1.41 -11.56
N LEU A 217 -28.14 1.04 -10.57
CA LEU A 217 -26.89 1.71 -10.28
C LEU A 217 -25.71 0.81 -10.60
N ILE A 218 -24.70 1.37 -11.26
CA ILE A 218 -23.38 0.78 -11.40
C ILE A 218 -22.44 1.61 -10.53
N ASN A 219 -21.90 1.01 -9.48
CA ASN A 219 -20.85 1.61 -8.68
C ASN A 219 -19.51 1.09 -9.16
N THR A 220 -18.54 1.98 -9.29
CA THR A 220 -17.15 1.62 -9.55
C THR A 220 -16.28 2.22 -8.46
N TYR A 221 -15.30 1.48 -7.96
CA TYR A 221 -14.41 2.01 -6.93
C TYR A 221 -13.08 1.26 -6.86
N ILE A 222 -12.08 1.89 -6.25
CA ILE A 222 -10.82 1.28 -5.87
C ILE A 222 -10.85 1.00 -4.37
N GLU A 223 -10.48 -0.22 -3.98
CA GLU A 223 -10.30 -0.62 -2.57
C GLU A 223 -8.87 -1.10 -2.32
N SER A 224 -8.38 -0.94 -1.09
CA SER A 224 -7.14 -1.59 -0.67
C SER A 224 -7.30 -3.11 -0.72
N PHE A 225 -6.31 -3.80 -1.29
CA PHE A 225 -6.35 -5.25 -1.41
C PHE A 225 -6.28 -5.94 -0.05
N GLU A 226 -5.53 -5.36 0.90
CA GLU A 226 -5.30 -5.90 2.24
C GLU A 226 -6.50 -5.65 3.16
N THR A 227 -6.99 -4.41 3.22
CA THR A 227 -8.02 -4.00 4.19
C THR A 227 -9.44 -4.10 3.65
N LYS A 228 -9.61 -4.18 2.32
CA LYS A 228 -10.91 -4.09 1.63
C LYS A 228 -11.65 -2.77 1.85
N ASN A 229 -10.98 -1.76 2.40
CA ASN A 229 -11.53 -0.42 2.54
C ASN A 229 -11.50 0.29 1.19
N VAL A 230 -12.61 0.92 0.84
CA VAL A 230 -12.71 1.80 -0.34
C VAL A 230 -11.80 3.00 -0.12
N VAL A 231 -10.98 3.31 -1.12
CA VAL A 231 -10.14 4.50 -1.13
C VAL A 231 -11.04 5.69 -1.46
N GLY A 232 -11.27 6.59 -0.49
CA GLY A 232 -12.37 7.56 -0.50
C GLY A 232 -12.61 8.29 -1.84
N ASN A 233 -11.55 8.89 -2.38
CA ASN A 233 -11.61 9.66 -3.63
C ASN A 233 -11.78 8.82 -4.91
N TYR A 234 -11.71 7.50 -4.80
CA TYR A 234 -11.70 6.57 -5.92
C TYR A 234 -12.98 5.77 -5.96
N LYS A 235 -14.11 6.48 -5.96
CA LYS A 235 -15.45 5.91 -6.07
C LYS A 235 -16.28 6.76 -7.02
N SER A 236 -17.04 6.09 -7.88
CA SER A 236 -17.97 6.70 -8.80
C SER A 236 -19.23 5.84 -8.90
N PHE A 237 -20.34 6.46 -9.29
CA PHE A 237 -21.57 5.74 -9.59
C PHE A 237 -22.20 6.31 -10.85
N LYS A 238 -22.89 5.43 -11.59
CA LYS A 238 -23.66 5.79 -12.77
C LYS A 238 -25.03 5.16 -12.67
N ARG A 239 -26.06 5.98 -12.85
CA ARG A 239 -27.43 5.47 -13.06
C ARG A 239 -27.59 5.09 -14.52
N GLU A 240 -28.01 3.86 -14.76
CA GLU A 240 -28.20 3.31 -16.09
C GLU A 240 -29.60 2.71 -16.23
N LYS A 241 -30.03 2.59 -17.49
CA LYS A 241 -31.27 1.90 -17.86
C LYS A 241 -30.95 0.46 -18.21
N ALA A 242 -31.74 -0.47 -17.67
CA ALA A 242 -31.56 -1.90 -17.87
C ALA A 242 -31.65 -2.27 -19.36
N LYS A 243 -30.62 -2.95 -19.87
CA LYS A 243 -30.50 -3.42 -21.26
C LYS A 243 -29.98 -4.86 -21.29
N ALA A 244 -30.05 -5.45 -22.48
CA ALA A 244 -29.45 -6.75 -22.77
C ALA A 244 -27.93 -6.76 -22.44
N VAL A 245 -27.24 -5.68 -22.82
CA VAL A 245 -25.83 -5.41 -22.49
C VAL A 245 -25.66 -3.93 -22.13
N ASN A 246 -25.11 -3.65 -20.94
CA ASN A 246 -24.72 -2.32 -20.51
C ASN A 246 -23.19 -2.23 -20.46
N VAL A 247 -22.60 -1.27 -21.19
CA VAL A 247 -21.15 -1.07 -21.23
C VAL A 247 -20.70 -0.20 -20.06
N VAL A 248 -19.72 -0.68 -19.32
CA VAL A 248 -19.00 0.07 -18.28
C VAL A 248 -17.64 0.42 -18.83
N PHE A 249 -17.48 1.67 -19.27
CA PHE A 249 -16.20 2.19 -19.75
C PHE A 249 -15.90 3.50 -19.02
N SER A 250 -14.88 3.49 -18.17
CA SER A 250 -14.56 4.61 -17.27
C SER A 250 -13.08 4.63 -16.89
N SER A 251 -12.69 5.60 -16.07
CA SER A 251 -11.33 5.74 -15.59
C SER A 251 -11.27 6.48 -14.25
N PHE A 252 -10.26 6.20 -13.44
CA PHE A 252 -9.89 7.01 -12.28
C PHE A 252 -8.55 7.72 -12.52
N ASN A 253 -8.43 8.98 -12.09
CA ASN A 253 -7.12 9.65 -12.01
C ASN A 253 -6.39 9.13 -10.76
N ILE A 254 -5.25 8.47 -10.95
CA ILE A 254 -4.44 7.80 -9.92
C ILE A 254 -3.13 8.55 -9.59
N GLU A 255 -2.96 9.79 -10.03
CA GLU A 255 -1.78 10.61 -9.70
C GLU A 255 -1.56 10.70 -8.19
N LYS A 256 -2.65 10.82 -7.42
CA LYS A 256 -2.66 10.89 -5.96
C LYS A 256 -2.92 9.54 -5.28
N LEU A 257 -2.92 8.44 -6.02
CA LEU A 257 -3.07 7.11 -5.43
C LEU A 257 -1.67 6.66 -4.95
N PRO A 258 -1.46 6.44 -3.64
CA PRO A 258 -0.16 6.08 -3.11
C PRO A 258 0.22 4.64 -3.48
N SER A 259 1.49 4.32 -3.28
CA SER A 259 1.98 2.94 -3.41
C SER A 259 1.14 1.95 -2.59
N GLY A 260 0.79 0.82 -3.19
CA GLY A 260 0.01 -0.21 -2.53
C GLY A 260 -0.57 -1.21 -3.50
N ASN A 261 -1.22 -2.23 -2.95
CA ASN A 261 -1.97 -3.20 -3.72
C ASN A 261 -3.46 -2.87 -3.60
N TYR A 262 -4.16 -2.91 -4.71
CA TYR A 262 -5.54 -2.46 -4.79
C TYR A 262 -6.40 -3.44 -5.58
N SER A 263 -7.71 -3.26 -5.49
CA SER A 263 -8.67 -3.88 -6.39
C SER A 263 -9.58 -2.81 -6.96
N LEU A 264 -9.76 -2.84 -8.28
CA LEU A 264 -10.80 -2.10 -8.96
C LEU A 264 -12.06 -2.97 -8.96
N ALA A 265 -13.15 -2.42 -8.43
CA ALA A 265 -14.43 -3.11 -8.29
C ALA A 265 -15.51 -2.44 -9.14
N ILE A 266 -16.39 -3.27 -9.69
CA ILE A 266 -17.65 -2.89 -10.32
C ILE A 266 -18.77 -3.62 -9.58
N GLU A 267 -19.77 -2.88 -9.11
CA GLU A 267 -20.98 -3.40 -8.49
C GLU A 267 -22.21 -2.95 -9.25
N VAL A 268 -23.16 -3.87 -9.40
CA VAL A 268 -24.50 -3.61 -9.93
C VAL A 268 -25.49 -3.67 -8.78
N ARG A 269 -26.24 -2.59 -8.57
CA ARG A 269 -27.26 -2.46 -7.52
C ARG A 269 -28.62 -2.11 -8.10
N ASN A 270 -29.67 -2.68 -7.51
CA ASN A 270 -31.05 -2.40 -7.92
C ASN A 270 -31.56 -1.07 -7.34
N LYS A 271 -32.84 -0.73 -7.60
CA LYS A 271 -33.49 0.50 -7.09
C LYS A 271 -33.60 0.55 -5.56
N THR A 272 -33.66 -0.60 -4.89
CA THR A 272 -33.67 -0.71 -3.42
C THR A 272 -32.26 -0.72 -2.82
N ASN A 273 -31.23 -0.50 -3.65
CA ASN A 273 -29.81 -0.46 -3.28
C ASN A 273 -29.21 -1.83 -2.85
N ASP A 274 -29.89 -2.92 -3.17
CA ASP A 274 -29.38 -4.27 -2.97
C ASP A 274 -28.30 -4.58 -4.00
N LEU A 275 -27.23 -5.24 -3.55
CA LEU A 275 -26.15 -5.72 -4.42
C LEU A 275 -26.62 -6.95 -5.19
N ILE A 276 -26.62 -6.84 -6.52
CA ILE A 276 -27.06 -7.93 -7.42
C ILE A 276 -25.88 -8.68 -8.01
N ALA A 277 -24.84 -7.97 -8.44
CA ALA A 277 -23.63 -8.56 -9.00
C ALA A 277 -22.41 -7.71 -8.68
N SER A 278 -21.24 -8.34 -8.60
CA SER A 278 -19.96 -7.66 -8.39
C SER A 278 -18.82 -8.36 -9.11
N LYS A 279 -17.88 -7.58 -9.63
CA LYS A 279 -16.61 -8.07 -10.21
C LYS A 279 -15.46 -7.22 -9.70
N LYS A 280 -14.30 -7.84 -9.48
CA LYS A 280 -13.08 -7.16 -9.04
C LYS A 280 -11.89 -7.64 -9.86
N ILE A 281 -10.92 -6.74 -10.07
CA ILE A 281 -9.61 -7.03 -10.65
C ILE A 281 -8.52 -6.39 -9.80
N PHE A 282 -7.40 -7.10 -9.64
CA PHE A 282 -6.24 -6.65 -8.88
C PHE A 282 -5.34 -5.72 -9.69
N PHE A 283 -4.73 -4.74 -9.02
CA PHE A 283 -3.55 -4.05 -9.55
C PHE A 283 -2.62 -3.57 -8.42
N GLN A 284 -1.35 -3.39 -8.75
CA GLN A 284 -0.34 -2.77 -7.90
C GLN A 284 -0.03 -1.36 -8.40
N ARG A 285 0.04 -0.40 -7.47
CA ARG A 285 0.49 0.97 -7.73
C ARG A 285 1.85 1.18 -7.09
N SER A 286 2.77 1.79 -7.83
CA SER A 286 4.02 2.34 -7.30
C SER A 286 3.99 3.86 -7.45
N ASN A 287 3.85 4.57 -6.34
CA ASN A 287 3.83 6.03 -6.27
C ASN A 287 4.44 6.50 -4.94
N PRO A 288 5.77 6.40 -4.79
CA PRO A 288 6.46 6.67 -3.53
C PRO A 288 6.40 8.15 -3.11
N GLY A 289 6.12 9.07 -4.05
CA GLY A 289 5.98 10.50 -3.78
C GLY A 289 4.69 10.87 -3.03
N VAL A 290 3.70 9.97 -3.00
CA VAL A 290 2.40 10.24 -2.37
C VAL A 290 2.27 9.50 -1.04
N SER A 291 1.99 10.26 0.02
CA SER A 291 1.77 9.72 1.36
C SER A 291 0.40 9.07 1.49
N THR A 292 0.35 7.87 2.08
CA THR A 292 -0.90 7.19 2.45
C THR A 292 -1.70 7.92 3.53
N LEU A 293 -1.10 8.90 4.21
CA LEU A 293 -1.75 9.69 5.25
C LEU A 293 -2.59 10.86 4.70
N LEU A 294 -2.62 11.05 3.37
CA LEU A 294 -3.32 12.15 2.69
C LEU A 294 -4.42 11.66 1.72
N ILE A 295 -4.90 10.43 1.89
CA ILE A 295 -5.70 9.72 0.87
C ILE A 295 -7.12 10.26 0.70
N SER A 296 -7.75 10.80 1.75
CA SER A 296 -9.17 11.13 1.73
C SER A 296 -9.43 12.64 1.67
N ASP A 297 -10.23 13.08 0.69
CA ASP A 297 -10.87 14.41 0.70
C ASP A 297 -12.20 14.43 1.49
N ASP A 298 -12.63 13.29 2.07
CA ASP A 298 -13.86 13.22 2.88
C ASP A 298 -13.78 14.07 4.17
N TYR A 299 -12.57 14.50 4.57
CA TYR A 299 -12.39 15.40 5.70
C TYR A 299 -13.19 16.70 5.53
N VAL A 300 -13.44 17.16 4.28
CA VAL A 300 -14.20 18.38 3.94
C VAL A 300 -15.66 18.32 4.42
N ASN A 301 -16.23 17.13 4.58
CA ASN A 301 -17.59 16.94 5.11
C ASN A 301 -17.59 16.31 6.52
N SER A 302 -16.48 16.44 7.26
CA SER A 302 -16.30 15.78 8.55
C SER A 302 -16.16 16.76 9.71
N PHE A 303 -16.12 16.22 10.92
CA PHE A 303 -15.93 16.95 12.18
C PHE A 303 -14.65 17.81 12.23
N VAL A 304 -13.65 17.55 11.38
CA VAL A 304 -12.40 18.33 11.39
C VAL A 304 -12.55 19.71 10.77
N MET A 305 -13.59 19.96 9.98
CA MET A 305 -13.78 21.26 9.32
C MET A 305 -14.12 22.38 10.28
N GLU A 306 -14.82 22.05 11.36
CA GLU A 306 -15.21 22.99 12.42
C GLU A 306 -14.04 23.36 13.35
N ILE A 307 -12.89 22.69 13.22
CA ILE A 307 -11.72 22.90 14.07
C ILE A 307 -10.86 24.02 13.49
N SER A 308 -10.55 25.03 14.32
CA SER A 308 -9.65 26.12 13.92
C SER A 308 -8.21 25.64 13.74
N PRO A 309 -7.40 26.27 12.88
CA PRO A 309 -6.00 25.88 12.67
C PRO A 309 -5.17 25.81 13.95
N GLU A 310 -5.36 26.76 14.87
CA GLU A 310 -4.68 26.80 16.18
C GLU A 310 -5.02 25.57 17.04
N LYS A 311 -6.31 25.20 17.11
CA LYS A 311 -6.76 24.01 17.84
C LYS A 311 -6.26 22.74 17.17
N MET A 312 -6.19 22.72 15.84
CA MET A 312 -5.72 21.57 15.08
C MET A 312 -4.26 21.25 15.40
N GLN A 313 -3.38 22.26 15.51
CA GLN A 313 -2.00 22.05 15.93
C GLN A 313 -1.92 21.39 17.31
N ASP A 314 -2.68 21.90 18.29
CA ASP A 314 -2.72 21.32 19.64
C ASP A 314 -3.27 19.89 19.64
N TYR A 315 -4.28 19.61 18.81
CA TYR A 315 -4.85 18.27 18.67
C TYR A 315 -3.89 17.30 17.99
N ILE A 316 -3.15 17.72 16.97
CA ILE A 316 -2.13 16.88 16.35
C ILE A 316 -1.02 16.54 17.35
N LYS A 317 -0.56 17.53 18.13
CA LYS A 317 0.47 17.30 19.17
C LYS A 317 0.02 16.29 20.22
N CYS A 318 -1.25 16.34 20.64
CA CYS A 318 -1.74 15.39 21.65
C CYS A 318 -1.88 13.95 21.12
N LEU A 319 -1.74 13.70 19.82
CA LEU A 319 -1.69 12.35 19.25
C LEU A 319 -0.32 11.67 19.41
N GLU A 320 0.72 12.41 19.79
CA GLU A 320 2.10 11.89 19.88
C GLU A 320 2.21 10.58 20.68
N PRO A 321 1.57 10.42 21.86
CA PRO A 321 1.70 9.20 22.66
C PRO A 321 1.16 7.92 21.99
N ILE A 322 0.25 8.06 21.01
CA ILE A 322 -0.44 6.96 20.32
C ILE A 322 -0.11 6.89 18.82
N SER A 323 0.89 7.65 18.39
CA SER A 323 1.35 7.73 17.00
C SER A 323 2.55 6.81 16.76
N SER A 324 2.61 6.22 15.58
CA SER A 324 3.80 5.55 15.06
C SER A 324 4.89 6.55 14.68
N ASN A 325 6.14 6.10 14.53
CA ASN A 325 7.26 6.98 14.11
C ASN A 325 7.00 7.67 12.75
N ALA A 326 6.30 7.00 11.83
CA ALA A 326 5.94 7.56 10.53
C ALA A 326 4.87 8.66 10.67
N GLU A 327 3.82 8.40 11.47
CA GLU A 327 2.79 9.39 11.78
C GLU A 327 3.38 10.59 12.53
N LEU A 328 4.28 10.38 13.50
CA LEU A 328 4.97 11.45 14.22
C LEU A 328 5.79 12.36 13.30
N SER A 329 6.59 11.74 12.42
CA SER A 329 7.41 12.48 11.46
C SER A 329 6.52 13.30 10.51
N PHE A 330 5.42 12.70 10.06
CA PHE A 330 4.46 13.39 9.19
C PHE A 330 3.75 14.52 9.91
N ALA A 331 3.19 14.26 11.10
CA ALA A 331 2.51 15.22 11.96
C ALA A 331 3.39 16.45 12.23
N LYS A 332 4.65 16.21 12.60
CA LYS A 332 5.62 17.29 12.85
C LYS A 332 5.84 18.14 11.61
N ASN A 333 6.06 17.53 10.45
CA ASN A 333 6.24 18.27 9.20
C ASN A 333 5.02 19.14 8.85
N GLN A 334 3.79 18.66 9.08
CA GLN A 334 2.58 19.45 8.80
C GLN A 334 2.38 20.60 9.78
N VAL A 335 2.67 20.38 11.06
CA VAL A 335 2.61 21.43 12.09
C VAL A 335 3.68 22.49 11.84
N ASP A 336 4.91 22.08 11.48
CA ASP A 336 6.03 22.99 11.18
C ASP A 336 5.80 23.80 9.90
N ALA A 337 5.19 23.19 8.87
CA ALA A 337 4.80 23.87 7.63
C ALA A 337 3.59 24.81 7.80
N ASN A 338 2.83 24.65 8.89
CA ASN A 338 1.62 25.41 9.21
C ASN A 338 0.58 25.42 8.06
N ASP A 339 0.39 24.27 7.42
CA ASP A 339 -0.62 24.08 6.37
C ASP A 339 -1.94 23.56 6.99
N PRO A 340 -2.99 24.39 7.12
CA PRO A 340 -4.23 23.98 7.78
C PRO A 340 -4.96 22.83 7.10
N GLU A 341 -4.80 22.70 5.78
CA GLU A 341 -5.51 21.71 5.00
C GLU A 341 -4.87 20.33 5.20
N LEU A 342 -3.55 20.27 5.10
CA LEU A 342 -2.80 19.04 5.34
C LEU A 342 -2.90 18.59 6.81
N MET A 343 -2.97 19.53 7.75
CA MET A 343 -3.22 19.21 9.16
C MET A 343 -4.61 18.57 9.36
N LYS A 344 -5.66 19.12 8.74
CA LYS A 344 -7.02 18.54 8.79
C LYS A 344 -7.08 17.16 8.15
N GLN A 345 -6.47 16.99 6.98
CA GLN A 345 -6.39 15.71 6.28
C GLN A 345 -5.68 14.66 7.12
N PHE A 346 -4.50 14.99 7.66
CA PHE A 346 -3.74 14.10 8.54
C PHE A 346 -4.59 13.67 9.74
N PHE A 347 -5.18 14.64 10.45
CA PHE A 347 -5.93 14.37 11.66
C PHE A 347 -7.16 13.50 11.39
N TYR A 348 -7.89 13.77 10.31
CA TYR A 348 -9.00 12.93 9.88
C TYR A 348 -8.54 11.51 9.53
N ASN A 349 -7.49 11.36 8.72
CA ASN A 349 -6.98 10.07 8.28
C ASN A 349 -6.39 9.24 9.44
N PHE A 350 -5.79 9.90 10.43
CA PHE A 350 -5.30 9.25 11.66
C PHE A 350 -6.41 8.49 12.38
N TRP A 351 -7.58 9.12 12.53
CA TRP A 351 -8.74 8.51 13.18
C TRP A 351 -9.49 7.56 12.23
N LEU A 352 -9.59 7.88 10.95
CA LEU A 352 -10.24 7.03 9.94
C LEU A 352 -9.55 5.67 9.81
N THR A 353 -8.22 5.64 9.86
CA THR A 353 -7.44 4.40 9.80
C THR A 353 -7.70 3.51 11.02
N ARG A 354 -7.95 4.11 12.18
CA ARG A 354 -8.24 3.39 13.44
C ARG A 354 -9.70 2.97 13.54
N ASN A 355 -10.62 3.81 13.07
CA ASN A 355 -12.06 3.53 13.03
C ASN A 355 -12.67 4.05 11.72
N PRO A 356 -12.76 3.18 10.69
CA PRO A 356 -13.33 3.54 9.40
C PRO A 356 -14.82 3.88 9.45
N THR A 357 -15.54 3.41 10.48
CA THR A 357 -17.00 3.58 10.60
C THR A 357 -17.39 4.89 11.25
N ASN A 358 -16.67 5.32 12.29
CA ASN A 358 -16.99 6.51 13.07
C ASN A 358 -15.71 7.12 13.68
N PRO A 359 -14.87 7.79 12.88
CA PRO A 359 -13.61 8.37 13.37
C PRO A 359 -13.82 9.47 14.43
N GLU A 360 -14.94 10.20 14.37
CA GLU A 360 -15.26 11.26 15.32
C GLU A 360 -15.49 10.72 16.74
N GLU A 361 -16.10 9.54 16.87
CA GLU A 361 -16.38 8.94 18.18
C GLU A 361 -15.09 8.57 18.92
N ASP A 362 -14.13 7.99 18.21
CA ASP A 362 -12.85 7.61 18.83
C ASP A 362 -12.00 8.84 19.15
N TRP A 363 -12.04 9.87 18.30
CA TRP A 363 -11.48 11.17 18.67
C TRP A 363 -12.13 11.71 19.94
N LYS A 364 -13.47 11.69 20.08
CA LYS A 364 -14.15 12.19 21.29
C LYS A 364 -13.75 11.43 22.55
N LYS A 365 -13.65 10.09 22.48
CA LYS A 365 -13.16 9.25 23.59
C LYS A 365 -11.73 9.60 23.97
N TYR A 366 -10.84 9.73 22.98
CA TYR A 366 -9.46 10.11 23.23
C TYR A 366 -9.33 11.53 23.77
N LYS A 367 -10.10 12.47 23.24
CA LYS A 367 -10.15 13.85 23.70
C LYS A 367 -10.56 13.94 25.18
N GLU A 368 -11.47 13.09 25.65
CA GLU A 368 -11.81 13.01 27.08
C GLU A 368 -10.58 12.63 27.93
N LEU A 369 -9.76 11.67 27.48
CA LEU A 369 -8.51 11.31 28.14
C LEU A 369 -7.49 12.47 28.10
N VAL A 370 -7.41 13.21 27.00
CA VAL A 370 -6.56 14.39 26.87
C VAL A 370 -7.01 15.49 27.84
N ASP A 371 -8.31 15.73 27.97
CA ASP A 371 -8.87 16.73 28.89
C ASP A 371 -8.59 16.34 30.36
N ILE A 372 -8.72 15.05 30.71
CA ILE A 372 -8.34 14.52 32.03
C ILE A 372 -6.84 14.72 32.28
N THR A 373 -6.02 14.37 31.29
CA THR A 373 -4.56 14.49 31.34
C THR A 373 -4.13 15.94 31.53
N GLN A 374 -4.75 16.87 30.79
CA GLN A 374 -4.50 18.29 30.91
C GLN A 374 -4.89 18.82 32.30
N LYS A 375 -5.97 18.32 32.90
CA LYS A 375 -6.41 18.73 34.24
C LYS A 375 -5.51 18.19 35.36
N GLN A 376 -5.03 16.95 35.22
CA GLN A 376 -4.30 16.25 36.28
C GLN A 376 -2.79 16.48 36.24
N TYR A 377 -2.21 16.56 35.04
CA TYR A 377 -0.76 16.46 34.86
C TYR A 377 -0.11 17.67 34.22
N ALA A 378 -0.89 18.69 33.79
CA ALA A 378 -0.29 19.91 33.27
C ALA A 378 0.49 20.68 34.36
N THR A 379 1.58 21.33 33.93
CA THR A 379 2.38 22.22 34.79
C THR A 379 2.23 23.67 34.32
N SER A 380 2.90 24.61 34.99
CA SER A 380 2.92 26.01 34.55
C SER A 380 3.61 26.21 33.18
N ILE A 381 4.41 25.24 32.73
CA ILE A 381 5.23 25.37 31.52
C ILE A 381 4.99 24.25 30.49
N LYS A 382 4.38 23.12 30.88
CA LYS A 382 4.09 21.98 29.99
C LYS A 382 2.60 21.66 29.98
N ARG A 383 2.08 21.34 28.79
CA ARG A 383 0.74 20.76 28.65
C ARG A 383 0.74 19.35 29.25
N GLY A 384 -0.44 18.88 29.66
CA GLY A 384 -0.56 17.58 30.31
C GLY A 384 0.00 16.45 29.44
N TYR A 385 -0.30 16.46 28.13
CA TYR A 385 0.16 15.43 27.19
C TYR A 385 1.68 15.46 26.92
N GLU A 386 2.37 16.54 27.27
CA GLU A 386 3.83 16.68 27.15
C GLU A 386 4.57 16.17 28.39
N THR A 387 3.86 15.92 29.49
CA THR A 387 4.46 15.38 30.72
C THR A 387 4.59 13.86 30.64
N ASP A 388 5.57 13.30 31.35
CA ASP A 388 5.76 11.85 31.36
C ASP A 388 4.53 11.10 31.89
N ARG A 389 3.90 11.62 32.96
CA ARG A 389 2.65 11.07 33.49
C ARG A 389 1.55 11.11 32.44
N GLY A 390 1.34 12.24 31.76
CA GLY A 390 0.32 12.37 30.73
C GLY A 390 0.57 11.51 29.49
N ARG A 391 1.82 11.41 29.03
CA ARG A 391 2.22 10.53 27.92
C ARG A 391 1.90 9.07 28.23
N ILE A 392 2.27 8.58 29.42
CA ILE A 392 1.98 7.21 29.86
C ILE A 392 0.46 7.00 30.01
N PHE A 393 -0.25 7.96 30.58
CA PHE A 393 -1.71 7.90 30.73
C PHE A 393 -2.44 7.82 29.39
N LEU A 394 -2.02 8.60 28.39
CA LEU A 394 -2.64 8.62 27.07
C LEU A 394 -2.31 7.37 26.26
N LYS A 395 -1.07 6.87 26.35
CA LYS A 395 -0.61 5.69 25.62
C LYS A 395 -1.23 4.39 26.15
N HIS A 396 -1.30 4.24 27.48
CA HIS A 396 -1.70 2.99 28.13
C HIS A 396 -3.06 3.05 28.82
N GLY A 397 -3.69 4.23 28.86
CA GLY A 397 -4.93 4.47 29.57
C GLY A 397 -4.74 4.64 31.08
N LYS A 398 -5.87 4.66 31.81
CA LYS A 398 -5.88 4.85 33.27
C LYS A 398 -5.23 3.65 33.98
N PRO A 399 -4.27 3.87 34.91
CA PRO A 399 -3.69 2.79 35.72
C PRO A 399 -4.74 2.16 36.64
N ASN A 400 -4.52 0.89 36.99
CA ASN A 400 -5.40 0.19 37.91
C ASN A 400 -5.28 0.73 39.34
N THR A 401 -4.06 1.00 39.77
CA THR A 401 -3.73 1.54 41.10
C THR A 401 -2.65 2.60 40.97
N ILE A 402 -2.79 3.69 41.73
CA ILE A 402 -1.79 4.76 41.86
C ILE A 402 -1.44 4.85 43.34
N SER A 403 -0.22 4.49 43.70
CA SER A 403 0.30 4.71 45.05
C SER A 403 1.15 5.99 45.05
N GLU A 404 0.64 7.01 45.73
CA GLU A 404 1.23 8.36 45.76
C GLU A 404 1.86 8.66 47.12
N MET A 405 3.08 9.19 47.10
CA MET A 405 3.82 9.65 48.27
C MET A 405 4.29 11.09 48.08
N LYS A 406 3.55 12.04 48.67
CA LYS A 406 3.82 13.48 48.52
C LYS A 406 4.92 14.00 49.44
N ASN A 407 5.02 13.44 50.64
CA ASN A 407 5.89 13.95 51.69
C ASN A 407 6.52 12.79 52.44
N GLU A 408 7.78 12.50 52.14
CA GLU A 408 8.59 11.55 52.87
C GLU A 408 9.97 12.20 53.16
N PRO A 409 10.47 12.20 54.41
CA PRO A 409 11.74 12.86 54.74
C PRO A 409 12.95 12.28 53.99
N SER A 410 12.87 11.00 53.62
CA SER A 410 13.96 10.21 53.05
C SER A 410 14.03 10.24 51.53
N SER A 411 12.97 10.63 50.82
CA SER A 411 12.86 10.55 49.35
C SER A 411 12.35 11.84 48.72
N TYR A 412 12.46 11.94 47.39
CA TYR A 412 11.64 12.87 46.61
C TYR A 412 10.18 12.40 46.63
N PRO A 413 9.19 13.30 46.42
CA PRO A 413 7.81 12.90 46.16
C PRO A 413 7.74 11.99 44.93
N TYR A 414 6.92 10.94 44.99
CA TYR A 414 6.82 9.96 43.91
C TYR A 414 5.42 9.34 43.77
N GLU A 415 5.16 8.82 42.57
CA GLU A 415 3.97 8.05 42.23
C GLU A 415 4.37 6.73 41.60
N ILE A 416 3.76 5.65 42.05
CA ILE A 416 3.87 4.32 41.44
C ILE A 416 2.54 3.97 40.81
N TRP A 417 2.54 3.92 39.48
CA TRP A 417 1.38 3.51 38.69
C TRP A 417 1.53 2.05 38.34
N HIS A 418 0.46 1.30 38.52
CA HIS A 418 0.46 -0.13 38.25
C HIS A 418 -0.70 -0.54 37.34
N TYR A 419 -0.35 -1.35 36.35
CA TYR A 419 -1.23 -1.93 35.35
C TYR A 419 -1.18 -3.46 35.48
N TYR A 420 -2.33 -4.07 35.78
CA TYR A 420 -2.43 -5.53 35.88
C TYR A 420 -2.13 -6.20 34.53
N SER A 421 -2.59 -5.60 33.44
CA SER A 421 -2.34 -6.05 32.07
C SER A 421 -2.32 -4.85 31.12
N VAL A 422 -1.23 -4.68 30.37
CA VAL A 422 -1.08 -3.67 29.32
C VAL A 422 -0.21 -4.23 28.20
N GLU A 423 -0.63 -4.08 26.94
CA GLU A 423 0.10 -4.56 25.75
C GLU A 423 0.55 -6.03 25.85
N GLY A 424 -0.30 -6.90 26.39
CA GLY A 424 -0.02 -8.34 26.55
C GLY A 424 0.95 -8.68 27.68
N ARG A 425 1.30 -7.72 28.54
CA ARG A 425 2.18 -7.91 29.70
C ARG A 425 1.43 -7.71 31.00
N SER A 426 1.69 -8.59 31.95
CA SER A 426 1.14 -8.51 33.28
C SER A 426 2.04 -7.72 34.24
N ASN A 427 1.44 -7.05 35.23
CA ASN A 427 2.14 -6.44 36.37
C ASN A 427 3.18 -5.39 35.95
N VAL A 428 2.77 -4.47 35.08
CA VAL A 428 3.62 -3.38 34.59
C VAL A 428 3.55 -2.20 35.55
N LYS A 429 4.71 -1.63 35.88
CA LYS A 429 4.84 -0.52 36.82
C LYS A 429 5.60 0.64 36.19
N PHE A 430 5.14 1.84 36.48
CA PHE A 430 5.81 3.09 36.16
C PHE A 430 6.01 3.87 37.45
N ILE A 431 7.21 4.39 37.64
CA ILE A 431 7.61 5.14 38.82
C ILE A 431 7.95 6.54 38.36
N PHE A 432 7.23 7.52 38.87
CA PHE A 432 7.49 8.93 38.60
C PHE A 432 7.92 9.64 39.86
N TYR A 433 8.74 10.68 39.74
CA TYR A 433 9.24 11.45 40.88
C TYR A 433 9.40 12.93 40.53
N ASP A 434 9.23 13.79 41.53
CA ASP A 434 9.39 15.23 41.42
C ASP A 434 10.66 15.69 42.15
N THR A 435 11.66 16.15 41.40
CA THR A 435 12.94 16.59 41.98
C THR A 435 12.88 17.98 42.62
N ASP A 436 12.01 18.85 42.15
CA ASP A 436 11.99 20.27 42.54
C ASP A 436 10.86 20.60 43.53
N ILE A 437 9.84 19.75 43.64
CA ILE A 437 8.67 19.82 44.55
C ILE A 437 7.71 20.99 44.23
N ILE A 438 8.13 21.94 43.40
CA ILE A 438 7.42 23.20 43.15
C ILE A 438 6.64 23.12 41.84
N SER A 439 7.21 22.51 40.80
CA SER A 439 6.67 22.46 39.45
C SER A 439 5.57 21.41 39.27
N ASN A 440 5.45 20.45 40.20
CA ASN A 440 4.64 19.25 40.04
C ASN A 440 5.03 18.46 38.77
N GLU A 441 6.30 18.56 38.36
CA GLU A 441 6.84 17.89 37.18
C GLU A 441 7.40 16.51 37.57
N TYR A 442 6.49 15.54 37.67
CA TYR A 442 6.86 14.15 37.91
C TYR A 442 7.40 13.54 36.63
N THR A 443 8.72 13.28 36.61
CA THR A 443 9.43 12.65 35.49
C THR A 443 9.49 11.13 35.67
N LEU A 444 9.52 10.38 34.57
CA LEU A 444 9.58 8.92 34.61
C LEU A 444 10.98 8.48 35.09
N LEU A 445 11.03 7.93 36.30
CA LEU A 445 12.26 7.44 36.90
C LEU A 445 12.57 6.00 36.50
N HIS A 446 11.55 5.16 36.42
CA HIS A 446 11.69 3.74 36.11
C HIS A 446 10.39 3.17 35.53
N SER A 447 10.52 2.24 34.59
CA SER A 447 9.43 1.44 34.05
C SER A 447 9.84 -0.02 33.88
N THR A 448 8.91 -0.93 34.13
CA THR A 448 9.05 -2.34 33.77
C THR A 448 8.52 -2.64 32.35
N MET A 449 8.03 -1.62 31.63
CA MET A 449 7.58 -1.73 30.24
C MET A 449 8.78 -1.58 29.29
N PRO A 450 9.02 -2.51 28.35
CA PRO A 450 10.08 -2.32 27.37
C PRO A 450 9.78 -1.19 26.39
N GLY A 451 10.84 -0.56 25.91
CA GLY A 451 10.76 0.66 25.12
C GLY A 451 10.64 1.92 25.98
N GLU A 452 10.41 1.77 27.29
CA GLU A 452 10.45 2.85 28.26
C GLU A 452 11.74 2.80 29.09
N ILE A 453 11.99 3.84 29.89
CA ILE A 453 13.21 3.96 30.69
C ILE A 453 13.28 2.85 31.75
N PHE A 454 14.31 2.01 31.69
CA PHE A 454 14.63 1.03 32.73
C PHE A 454 15.86 1.50 33.52
N ASN A 455 15.64 1.91 34.77
CA ASN A 455 16.70 2.31 35.69
C ASN A 455 16.80 1.30 36.84
N SER A 456 17.87 0.51 36.94
CA SER A 456 18.03 -0.45 38.05
C SER A 456 18.33 0.23 39.39
N GLN A 457 18.82 1.47 39.38
CA GLN A 457 19.20 2.25 40.56
C GLN A 457 18.14 3.26 40.97
N TRP A 458 16.91 3.11 40.47
CA TRP A 458 15.83 4.07 40.70
C TRP A 458 15.58 4.35 42.18
N LYS A 459 15.75 3.36 43.06
CA LYS A 459 15.63 3.56 44.51
C LYS A 459 16.74 4.45 45.05
N VAL A 460 17.97 4.34 44.55
CA VAL A 460 19.06 5.22 44.98
C VAL A 460 18.79 6.66 44.53
N ASP A 461 18.33 6.83 43.29
CA ASP A 461 18.00 8.15 42.73
C ASP A 461 16.82 8.81 43.47
N LEU A 462 15.81 8.03 43.83
CA LEU A 462 14.65 8.49 44.60
C LEU A 462 15.05 9.01 45.99
N HIS A 463 16.11 8.48 46.59
CA HIS A 463 16.61 8.86 47.92
C HIS A 463 17.88 9.74 47.88
N LYS A 464 18.20 10.35 46.74
CA LYS A 464 19.45 11.09 46.54
C LYS A 464 19.62 12.32 47.45
N ARG A 465 18.54 12.87 48.02
CA ARG A 465 18.62 13.99 48.99
C ARG A 465 19.32 13.59 50.29
N THR A 466 19.20 12.34 50.70
CA THR A 466 19.67 11.82 51.99
C THR A 466 20.85 10.86 51.83
N ASN A 467 21.05 10.29 50.63
CA ASN A 467 22.16 9.41 50.30
C ASN A 467 23.26 10.11 49.49
N ALA A 468 24.47 10.20 50.06
CA ALA A 468 25.67 10.50 49.27
C ALA A 468 26.09 9.24 48.49
N THR A 469 26.02 9.28 47.17
CA THR A 469 26.39 8.17 46.27
C THR A 469 27.83 7.73 46.53
N ARG A 470 28.05 6.50 46.99
CA ARG A 470 29.41 6.00 47.33
C ARG A 470 29.94 4.93 46.36
N GLN A 471 29.11 4.29 45.53
CA GLN A 471 29.53 3.26 44.57
C GLN A 471 28.64 3.26 43.31
N ILE A 472 29.25 2.96 42.15
CA ILE A 472 28.60 2.99 40.82
C ILE A 472 27.63 1.80 40.64
N ASP A 473 27.79 0.70 41.37
CA ASP A 473 26.99 -0.53 41.23
C ASP A 473 25.93 -0.70 42.34
N GLN A 474 25.64 0.35 43.12
CA GLN A 474 24.71 0.26 44.24
C GLN A 474 23.25 0.38 43.75
N GLU A 475 22.44 -0.67 43.91
CA GLU A 475 21.03 -0.67 43.50
C GLU A 475 20.03 -0.30 44.62
N ASN A 476 20.44 -0.42 45.89
CA ASN A 476 19.59 -0.11 47.04
C ASN A 476 20.14 1.07 47.88
N PRO A 477 19.27 1.99 48.34
CA PRO A 477 19.65 3.09 49.24
C PRO A 477 20.06 2.56 50.63
N ARG A 478 20.59 3.45 51.49
CA ARG A 478 20.71 3.11 52.92
C ARG A 478 19.33 2.82 53.50
N GLU A 479 19.21 1.84 54.39
CA GLU A 479 17.95 1.52 55.06
C GLU A 479 17.44 2.72 55.87
N TYR A 480 16.23 3.18 55.55
CA TYR A 480 15.51 4.19 56.32
C TYR A 480 14.33 3.52 57.04
N SER A 481 14.25 3.69 58.36
CA SER A 481 13.24 3.03 59.22
C SER A 481 11.78 3.39 58.91
N GLN A 482 11.52 4.34 58.01
CA GLN A 482 10.18 4.80 57.60
C GLN A 482 9.95 4.74 56.07
N ASP A 483 10.89 4.18 55.30
CA ASP A 483 10.76 4.06 53.85
C ASP A 483 9.77 2.94 53.48
N ARG A 484 8.74 3.30 52.71
CA ARG A 484 7.66 2.39 52.27
C ARG A 484 7.71 2.12 50.77
N THR A 485 8.76 2.56 50.10
CA THR A 485 8.92 2.45 48.65
C THR A 485 8.86 0.99 48.18
N GLU A 486 9.50 0.06 48.92
CA GLU A 486 9.42 -1.37 48.60
C GLU A 486 8.02 -1.96 48.83
N GLU A 487 7.31 -1.49 49.87
CA GLU A 487 5.93 -1.91 50.13
C GLU A 487 5.01 -1.49 48.97
N TYR A 488 5.09 -0.23 48.53
CA TYR A 488 4.27 0.27 47.42
C TYR A 488 4.67 -0.31 46.08
N PHE A 489 5.95 -0.57 45.87
CA PHE A 489 6.39 -1.25 44.67
C PHE A 489 5.93 -2.71 44.64
N ALA A 490 6.04 -3.45 45.75
CA ALA A 490 5.64 -4.86 45.80
C ALA A 490 4.11 -5.05 45.79
N LEU A 491 3.40 -4.22 46.56
CA LEU A 491 1.96 -4.25 46.76
C LEU A 491 1.37 -2.84 46.57
N PRO A 492 1.23 -2.38 45.31
CA PRO A 492 0.58 -1.12 45.03
C PRO A 492 -0.87 -1.18 45.53
N LYS A 493 -1.23 -0.23 46.40
CA LYS A 493 -2.54 -0.10 47.05
C LYS A 493 -3.34 1.02 46.44
#